data_AF-A2GFY3-F1
#
_entry.id   AF-A2GFY3-F1
#
_cell.length_a   1.000
_cell.length_b   1.000
_cell.length_c   1.000
_cell.angle_alpha   90.00
_cell.angle_beta   90.00
_cell.angle_gamma   90.00
#
_symmetry.space_group_name_H-M   'P 1'
#
loop_
_entity.id
_entity.type
_entity.pdbx_description
1 polymer ?
#
loop_
_entity_poly.entity_id
_entity_poly.type
_entity_poly.pdbx_seq_one_letter_code
_entity_poly.pdbx_strand_id
1 'polypeptide(L)'
;VCSLITGLLQKRDRKRYAYEDIIKHPFFNGIDWDKVLTKSYVPSYKPPIKSKKDVSNFDQEFTAEPAMDSVGSVAPTPIQRIADFSYVASLACPPQIN
;
A
#
# COMPACT_ATOMS: atom_id res chain seq x y z
N VAL A 1 2.19 -18.56 17.76
CA VAL A 1 1.25 -17.58 17.16
C VAL A 1 0.58 -16.70 18.21
N CYS A 2 0.07 -17.25 19.31
CA CYS A 2 -0.62 -16.47 20.35
C CYS A 2 0.21 -15.35 20.99
N SER A 3 1.53 -15.51 21.14
CA SER A 3 2.41 -14.47 21.74
C SER A 3 2.56 -13.24 20.86
N LEU A 4 2.69 -13.41 19.54
CA LEU A 4 2.83 -12.30 18.59
C LEU A 4 1.60 -11.40 18.61
N ILE A 5 0.41 -12.00 18.43
CA ILE A 5 -0.86 -11.26 18.40
C ILE A 5 -1.10 -10.56 19.73
N THR A 6 -0.81 -11.22 20.85
CA THR A 6 -0.97 -10.62 22.19
C THR A 6 -0.04 -9.44 22.41
N GLY A 7 1.19 -9.48 21.88
CA GLY A 7 2.13 -8.37 21.94
C GLY A 7 1.73 -7.19 21.04
N LEU A 8 1.17 -7.46 19.86
CA LEU A 8 0.68 -6.42 18.93
C LEU A 8 -0.60 -5.74 19.45
N LEU A 9 -1.48 -6.48 20.11
CA LEU A 9 -2.79 -5.99 20.57
C LEU A 9 -2.77 -5.46 22.00
N GLN A 10 -1.61 -5.02 22.50
CA GLN A 10 -1.54 -4.35 23.80
C GLN A 10 -2.27 -3.00 23.76
N LYS A 11 -3.22 -2.82 24.70
CA LYS A 11 -3.99 -1.58 24.85
C LYS A 11 -3.11 -0.39 25.22
N ARG A 12 -2.08 -0.61 26.04
CA ARG A 12 -1.11 0.42 26.41
C ARG A 12 0.05 0.41 25.42
N ASP A 13 0.30 1.54 24.80
CA ASP A 13 1.31 1.69 23.74
C ASP A 13 2.73 1.29 24.20
N ARG A 14 3.12 1.67 25.43
CA ARG A 14 4.44 1.32 26.01
C ARG A 14 4.72 -0.17 26.15
N LYS A 15 3.70 -1.02 26.08
CA LYS A 15 3.85 -2.48 26.16
C LYS A 15 3.62 -3.17 24.82
N ARG A 16 3.14 -2.43 23.82
CA ARG A 16 2.91 -2.94 22.48
C ARG A 16 4.25 -3.24 21.84
N TYR A 17 4.34 -4.38 21.17
CA TYR A 17 5.52 -4.74 20.42
C TYR A 17 5.83 -3.68 19.37
N ALA A 18 7.07 -3.20 19.39
CA ALA A 18 7.63 -2.30 18.40
C ALA A 18 8.45 -3.10 17.37
N TYR A 19 9.07 -2.39 16.43
CA TYR A 19 9.84 -3.00 15.34
C TYR A 19 10.82 -4.09 15.81
N GLU A 20 11.62 -3.81 16.84
CA GLU A 20 12.63 -4.75 17.35
C GLU A 20 12.02 -6.03 17.94
N ASP A 21 10.88 -5.92 18.62
CA ASP A 21 10.17 -7.07 19.19
C ASP A 21 9.59 -7.95 18.09
N ILE A 22 9.09 -7.33 17.01
CA ILE A 22 8.43 -8.01 15.89
C ILE A 22 9.47 -8.75 15.04
N ILE A 23 10.54 -8.06 14.63
CA ILE A 23 11.53 -8.60 13.69
C ILE A 23 12.31 -9.79 14.26
N LYS A 24 12.50 -9.81 15.59
CA LYS A 24 13.17 -10.88 16.34
C LYS A 24 12.21 -11.94 16.88
N HIS A 25 10.90 -11.79 16.68
CA HIS A 25 9.92 -12.70 17.28
C HIS A 25 10.05 -14.11 16.67
N PRO A 26 10.01 -15.19 17.48
CA PRO A 26 10.18 -16.57 17.00
C PRO A 26 9.20 -17.02 15.91
N PHE A 27 8.07 -16.33 15.76
CA PHE A 27 7.10 -16.55 14.68
C PHE A 27 7.73 -16.34 13.29
N PHE A 28 8.67 -15.40 13.16
CA PHE A 28 9.36 -15.08 11.91
C PHE A 28 10.72 -15.78 11.80
N ASN A 29 11.01 -16.80 12.63
CA ASN A 29 12.24 -17.57 12.53
C ASN A 29 12.39 -18.18 11.13
N GLY A 30 13.56 -17.99 10.52
CA GLY A 30 13.87 -18.45 9.16
C GLY A 30 13.49 -17.47 8.05
N ILE A 31 12.90 -16.32 8.38
CA ILE A 31 12.70 -15.22 7.43
C ILE A 31 13.97 -14.36 7.39
N ASP A 32 14.45 -14.15 6.17
CA ASP A 32 15.50 -13.19 5.84
C ASP A 32 14.84 -11.89 5.37
N TRP A 33 14.94 -10.84 6.17
CA TRP A 33 14.26 -9.56 5.92
C TRP A 33 14.80 -8.82 4.69
N ASP A 34 16.06 -9.04 4.32
CA ASP A 34 16.64 -8.47 3.10
C ASP A 34 16.05 -9.16 1.85
N LYS A 35 15.83 -10.48 1.93
CA LYS A 35 15.11 -11.21 0.88
C LYS A 35 13.64 -10.82 0.76
N VAL A 36 12.99 -10.47 1.87
CA VAL A 36 11.63 -9.91 1.84
C VAL A 36 11.62 -8.56 1.14
N LEU A 37 12.53 -7.65 1.52
CA LEU A 37 12.63 -6.31 0.96
C LEU A 37 12.91 -6.33 -0.55
N THR A 38 13.79 -7.22 -0.99
CA THR A 38 14.14 -7.42 -2.40
C THR A 38 13.10 -8.23 -3.19
N LYS A 39 11.99 -8.64 -2.56
CA LYS A 39 10.93 -9.47 -3.16
C LYS A 39 11.45 -10.80 -3.73
N SER A 40 12.46 -11.38 -3.08
CA SER A 40 13.13 -12.62 -3.53
C SER A 40 12.36 -13.89 -3.15
N TYR A 41 11.48 -13.83 -2.16
CA TYR A 41 10.61 -14.95 -1.80
C TYR A 41 9.46 -15.10 -2.79
N VAL A 42 9.17 -16.35 -3.20
CA VAL A 42 7.95 -16.67 -3.94
C VAL A 42 6.77 -16.64 -2.97
N PRO A 43 5.72 -15.83 -3.23
CA PRO A 43 4.55 -15.80 -2.38
C PRO A 43 3.81 -17.14 -2.42
N SER A 44 3.34 -17.61 -1.26
CA SER A 44 2.57 -18.87 -1.15
C SER A 44 1.26 -18.82 -1.93
N TYR A 45 0.69 -17.63 -2.10
CA TYR A 45 -0.50 -17.39 -2.90
C TYR A 45 -0.20 -16.37 -4.00
N LYS A 46 -0.45 -16.76 -5.24
CA LYS A 46 -0.46 -15.88 -6.40
C LYS A 46 -1.90 -15.75 -6.90
N PRO A 47 -2.52 -14.56 -6.80
CA PRO A 47 -3.90 -14.40 -7.27
C PRO A 47 -3.99 -14.67 -8.77
N PRO A 48 -5.09 -15.28 -9.24
CA PRO A 48 -5.32 -15.47 -10.67
C PRO A 48 -5.52 -14.10 -11.33
N ILE A 49 -4.82 -13.89 -12.45
CA ILE A 49 -4.92 -12.68 -13.28
C ILE A 49 -5.04 -13.13 -14.74
N LYS A 50 -6.10 -12.70 -15.41
CA LYS A 50 -6.41 -13.08 -16.80
C LYS A 50 -5.75 -12.14 -17.81
N SER A 51 -5.60 -10.85 -17.47
CA SER A 51 -5.03 -9.85 -18.38
C SER A 51 -4.54 -8.60 -17.63
N LYS A 52 -3.88 -7.68 -18.35
CA LYS A 52 -3.46 -6.38 -17.79
C LYS A 52 -4.62 -5.47 -17.34
N LYS A 53 -5.85 -5.73 -17.81
CA LYS A 53 -7.07 -4.98 -17.44
C LYS A 53 -8.01 -5.79 -16.55
N ASP A 54 -7.53 -6.90 -15.98
CA ASP A 54 -8.35 -7.75 -15.12
C ASP A 54 -8.66 -7.04 -13.80
N VAL A 55 -9.96 -6.97 -13.47
CA VAL A 55 -10.48 -6.35 -12.25
C VAL A 55 -11.13 -7.36 -11.30
N SER A 56 -10.94 -8.67 -11.51
CA SER A 56 -11.59 -9.74 -10.74
C SER A 56 -11.22 -9.80 -9.24
N ASN A 57 -10.16 -9.10 -8.82
CA ASN A 57 -9.75 -9.00 -7.42
C ASN A 57 -10.25 -7.69 -6.75
N PHE A 58 -11.09 -6.92 -7.43
CA PHE A 58 -11.79 -5.74 -6.91
C PHE A 58 -13.29 -6.05 -6.76
N ASP A 59 -13.97 -5.30 -5.90
CA ASP A 59 -15.41 -5.48 -5.73
C ASP A 59 -16.18 -5.13 -7.01
N GLN A 60 -17.24 -5.88 -7.28
CA GLN A 60 -18.09 -5.66 -8.44
C GLN A 60 -18.88 -4.36 -8.32
N GLU A 61 -19.21 -3.93 -7.10
CA GLU A 61 -19.89 -2.66 -6.84
C GLU A 61 -19.17 -1.50 -7.56
N PHE A 62 -17.85 -1.40 -7.44
CA PHE A 62 -17.07 -0.32 -8.06
C PHE A 62 -16.70 -0.58 -9.51
N THR A 63 -16.45 -1.84 -9.89
CA THR A 63 -16.01 -2.16 -11.27
C THR A 63 -17.16 -2.17 -12.27
N ALA A 64 -18.41 -2.24 -11.79
CA ALA A 64 -19.61 -2.09 -12.60
C ALA A 64 -20.02 -0.63 -12.79
N GLU A 65 -19.52 0.29 -11.96
CA GLU A 65 -19.76 1.72 -12.12
C GLU A 65 -19.03 2.28 -13.35
N PRO A 66 -19.60 3.29 -14.02
CA PRO A 66 -18.89 3.97 -15.07
C PRO A 66 -17.70 4.75 -14.50
N ALA A 67 -16.54 4.62 -15.14
CA ALA A 67 -15.35 5.40 -14.78
C ALA A 67 -15.51 6.87 -15.21
N MET A 68 -16.25 7.64 -14.42
CA MET A 68 -16.52 9.07 -14.65
C MET A 68 -16.35 9.88 -13.37
N ASP A 69 -15.85 11.10 -13.53
CA ASP A 69 -15.78 12.06 -12.44
C ASP A 69 -17.19 12.53 -12.06
N SER A 70 -17.42 12.71 -10.76
CA SER A 70 -18.66 13.33 -10.28
C SER A 70 -18.77 14.78 -10.73
N VAL A 71 -19.99 15.24 -10.99
CA VAL A 71 -20.23 16.67 -11.26
C VAL A 71 -20.06 17.47 -9.97
N GLY A 72 -19.09 18.39 -9.95
CA GLY A 72 -18.84 19.29 -8.83
C GLY A 72 -19.41 20.68 -9.08
N SER A 73 -20.00 21.31 -8.07
CA SER A 73 -20.16 22.77 -8.05
C SER A 73 -18.81 23.40 -7.74
N VAL A 74 -18.33 24.31 -8.60
CA VAL A 74 -17.11 25.10 -8.30
C VAL A 74 -17.35 25.84 -6.98
N ALA A 75 -16.57 25.54 -5.94
CA ALA A 75 -16.65 26.27 -4.69
C ALA A 75 -16.38 27.77 -4.98
N PRO A 76 -17.19 28.71 -4.44
CA PRO A 76 -17.01 30.14 -4.70
C PRO A 76 -15.74 30.72 -4.07
N THR A 77 -15.03 29.95 -3.25
CA THR A 77 -13.75 30.33 -2.68
C THR A 77 -12.65 30.20 -3.74
N PRO A 78 -11.71 31.16 -3.84
CA PRO A 78 -10.53 31.00 -4.67
C PRO A 78 -9.91 29.66 -4.30
N ILE A 79 -9.71 28.78 -5.29
CA ILE A 79 -9.07 27.48 -5.12
C ILE A 79 -7.88 27.70 -4.19
N GLN A 80 -8.00 27.20 -2.96
CA GLN A 80 -6.93 27.31 -1.99
C GLN A 80 -5.79 26.52 -2.61
N ARG A 81 -4.81 27.22 -3.19
CA ARG A 81 -3.67 26.57 -3.84
C ARG A 81 -3.05 25.69 -2.77
N ILE A 82 -3.16 24.38 -2.98
CA ILE A 82 -2.46 23.41 -2.16
C ILE A 82 -1.02 23.47 -2.65
N ALA A 83 -0.22 24.32 -2.00
CA ALA A 83 1.21 24.39 -2.26
C ALA A 83 1.81 22.99 -2.15
N ASP A 84 2.75 22.68 -3.06
CA ASP A 84 3.49 21.41 -3.09
C ASP A 84 2.64 20.15 -3.31
N PHE A 85 1.44 20.29 -3.89
CA PHE A 85 0.59 19.13 -4.24
C PHE A 85 1.13 18.32 -5.42
N SER A 86 1.64 18.98 -6.46
CA SER A 86 2.07 18.32 -7.69
C SER A 86 3.38 17.57 -7.47
N TYR A 87 3.37 16.27 -7.80
CA TYR A 87 4.55 15.40 -7.76
C TYR A 87 4.73 14.68 -9.10
N VAL A 88 5.97 14.62 -9.57
CA VAL A 88 6.38 13.78 -10.71
C VAL A 88 7.51 12.90 -10.24
N ALA A 89 7.34 11.58 -10.36
CA ALA A 89 8.41 10.64 -10.05
C ALA A 89 9.58 10.89 -11.01
N SER A 90 10.80 10.99 -10.49
CA SER A 90 12.00 11.28 -11.30
C SER A 90 12.25 10.24 -12.40
N LEU A 91 11.76 9.01 -12.20
CA LEU A 91 11.80 7.92 -13.18
C LEU A 91 10.81 8.08 -14.35
N ALA A 92 9.90 9.05 -14.26
CA ALA A 92 8.86 9.31 -15.25
C ALA A 92 9.13 10.56 -16.11
N CYS A 93 10.26 11.26 -15.92
CA CYS A 93 10.63 12.37 -16.79
C CYS A 93 11.10 11.82 -18.15
N PRO A 94 10.40 12.09 -19.26
CA PRO A 94 10.98 11.86 -20.58
C PRO A 94 12.28 12.69 -20.68
N PRO A 95 13.36 12.17 -21.30
CA PRO A 95 14.55 12.97 -21.51
C PRO A 95 14.14 14.29 -22.18
N GLN A 96 14.46 15.41 -21.53
CA GLN A 96 14.28 16.73 -22.13
C GLN A 96 15.25 16.78 -23.31
N ILE A 97 14.72 16.61 -24.52
CA ILE A 97 15.47 16.85 -25.75
C ILE A 97 15.66 18.36 -25.81
N ASN A 98 16.92 18.78 -25.75
CA ASN A 98 17.34 20.18 -25.88
C ASN A 98 16.80 20.82 -27.17
#